data_AF-A0A1E9A726-F1
#
_entry.id   AF-A0A1E9A726-F1
#
_cell.length_a   1.000
_cell.length_b   1.000
_cell.length_c   1.000
_cell.angle_alpha   90.00
_cell.angle_beta   90.00
_cell.angle_gamma   90.00
#
_symmetry.space_group_name_H-M   'P 1'
#
loop_
_entity.id
_entity.type
_entity.pdbx_description
1 polymer ?
#
loop_
_entity_poly.entity_id
_entity_poly.type
_entity_poly.pdbx_seq_one_letter_code
_entity_poly.pdbx_strand_id
1 'polypeptide(L)'
;MITKNDKVKFFGGIQILGRESVTDIVSILLAKQTAHLLLLPEGLKVTTFLQSGFSKIIAENSEYIENVVGSGGIVLFHEGYFDDRNTGFVGFGGLSLITKDLFGK
;
A
#
# COMPACT_ATOMS: atom_id res chain seq x y z
N MET A 1 6.56 -4.21 -22.69
CA MET A 1 7.87 -4.55 -22.09
C MET A 1 8.11 -3.55 -20.98
N ILE A 2 8.05 -3.95 -19.70
CA ILE A 2 8.27 -3.04 -18.57
C ILE A 2 9.77 -2.75 -18.56
N THR A 3 10.16 -1.51 -18.84
CA THR A 3 11.55 -1.07 -18.76
C THR A 3 12.04 -1.29 -17.33
N LYS A 4 13.11 -2.08 -17.18
CA LYS A 4 13.67 -2.44 -15.88
C LYS A 4 14.21 -1.18 -15.21
N ASN A 5 13.47 -0.63 -14.25
CA ASN A 5 13.98 0.39 -13.36
C ASN A 5 14.66 -0.36 -12.20
N ASP A 6 15.95 -0.12 -11.97
CA ASP A 6 16.75 -0.84 -10.94
C ASP A 6 16.24 -0.64 -9.50
N LYS A 7 15.18 0.16 -9.33
CA LYS A 7 14.47 0.39 -8.07
C LYS A 7 13.64 -0.80 -7.56
N VAL A 8 13.15 -1.71 -8.42
CA VAL A 8 12.40 -2.91 -7.99
C VAL A 8 13.01 -4.16 -8.60
N LYS A 9 13.60 -5.03 -7.77
CA LYS A 9 14.22 -6.28 -8.22
C LYS A 9 13.18 -7.38 -8.51
N PHE A 10 12.23 -7.57 -7.61
CA PHE A 10 11.14 -8.54 -7.72
C PHE A 10 9.91 -8.00 -6.99
N PHE A 11 8.72 -8.21 -7.57
CA PHE A 11 7.46 -7.94 -6.89
C PHE A 11 6.45 -9.04 -7.21
N GLY A 12 5.57 -9.32 -6.26
CA GLY A 12 4.38 -10.15 -6.46
C GLY A 12 3.15 -9.31 -6.16
N GLY A 13 2.04 -9.60 -6.84
CA GLY A 13 0.77 -8.92 -6.61
C GLY A 13 -0.36 -9.92 -6.53
N ILE A 14 -1.25 -9.72 -5.56
CA ILE A 14 -2.52 -10.46 -5.46
C ILE A 14 -3.61 -9.42 -5.67
N GLN A 15 -4.43 -9.59 -6.70
CA GLN A 15 -5.60 -8.75 -6.91
C GLN A 15 -6.78 -9.31 -6.11
N ILE A 16 -7.42 -8.46 -5.33
CA ILE A 16 -8.60 -8.79 -4.53
C ILE A 16 -9.84 -8.47 -5.37
N LEU A 17 -10.72 -9.45 -5.57
CA LEU A 17 -11.92 -9.30 -6.39
C LEU A 17 -13.22 -9.12 -5.58
N GLY A 18 -13.18 -9.30 -4.25
CA GLY A 18 -14.38 -9.24 -3.41
C GLY A 18 -14.11 -8.89 -1.94
N ARG A 19 -15.16 -8.50 -1.22
CA ARG A 19 -15.09 -8.09 0.20
C ARG A 19 -14.91 -9.26 1.18
N GLU A 20 -15.19 -10.49 0.77
CA GLU A 20 -15.15 -11.65 1.68
C GLU A 20 -13.72 -12.03 2.12
N SER A 21 -12.69 -11.43 1.54
CA SER A 21 -11.28 -11.74 1.83
C SER A 21 -10.60 -10.75 2.77
N VAL A 22 -11.31 -9.87 3.49
CA VAL A 22 -10.67 -8.86 4.37
C VAL A 22 -9.75 -9.51 5.40
N THR A 23 -10.20 -10.58 6.05
CA THR A 23 -9.39 -11.31 7.03
C THR A 23 -8.13 -11.92 6.41
N ASP A 24 -8.24 -12.46 5.20
CA ASP A 24 -7.11 -13.03 4.48
C ASP A 24 -6.11 -11.95 4.07
N ILE A 25 -6.59 -10.79 3.63
CA ILE A 25 -5.77 -9.63 3.27
C ILE A 25 -4.99 -9.14 4.48
N VAL A 26 -5.67 -8.97 5.62
CA VAL A 26 -5.03 -8.57 6.89
C VAL A 26 -3.97 -9.61 7.29
N SER A 27 -4.29 -10.90 7.17
CA SER A 27 -3.34 -11.98 7.48
C SER A 27 -2.09 -11.95 6.59
N ILE A 28 -2.26 -11.65 5.29
CA ILE A 28 -1.14 -11.51 4.35
C ILE A 28 -0.26 -10.31 4.71
N LEU A 29 -0.88 -9.16 5.03
CA LEU A 29 -0.16 -7.94 5.39
C LEU A 29 0.63 -8.11 6.69
N LEU A 30 0.04 -8.77 7.69
CA LEU A 30 0.72 -9.09 8.96
C LEU A 30 1.88 -10.08 8.78
N ALA A 31 1.73 -11.07 7.89
CA ALA A 31 2.76 -12.08 7.65
C ALA A 31 3.95 -11.59 6.82
N LYS A 32 3.83 -10.45 6.12
CA LYS A 32 4.83 -9.97 5.16
C LYS A 32 5.14 -8.49 5.41
N GLN A 33 6.24 -8.21 6.11
CA GLN A 33 6.68 -6.84 6.44
C GLN A 33 6.93 -5.94 5.21
N THR A 34 7.18 -6.50 4.03
CA THR A 34 7.37 -5.74 2.77
C THR A 34 6.08 -5.63 1.96
N ALA A 35 4.94 -6.13 2.47
CA ALA A 35 3.68 -6.07 1.77
C ALA A 35 2.99 -4.74 2.05
N HIS A 36 2.57 -4.08 0.98
CA HIS A 36 1.78 -2.86 1.04
C HIS A 36 0.41 -3.17 0.43
N LEU A 37 -0.65 -2.65 1.06
CA LEU A 37 -1.97 -2.70 0.45
C LEU A 37 -2.17 -1.42 -0.37
N LEU A 38 -2.40 -1.61 -1.66
CA LEU A 38 -2.61 -0.54 -2.62
C LEU A 38 -4.07 -0.54 -3.09
N LEU A 39 -4.77 0.57 -2.88
CA LEU A 39 -6.11 0.81 -3.41
C LEU A 39 -6.02 1.88 -4.50
N LEU A 40 -6.49 1.56 -5.70
CA LEU A 40 -6.41 2.46 -6.85
C LEU A 40 -7.80 2.71 -7.42
N PRO A 41 -8.06 3.94 -7.91
CA PRO A 41 -9.18 4.21 -8.80
C PRO A 41 -9.20 3.28 -10.01
N GLU A 42 -10.41 3.03 -10.51
CA GLU A 42 -10.63 2.19 -11.69
C GLU A 42 -9.87 2.73 -12.92
N GLY A 43 -9.35 1.83 -13.74
CA GLY A 43 -8.62 2.17 -14.97
C GLY A 43 -7.13 2.46 -14.78
N LEU A 44 -6.64 2.61 -13.55
CA LEU A 44 -5.22 2.79 -13.26
C LEU A 44 -4.46 1.46 -13.25
N LYS A 45 -3.26 1.45 -13.83
CA LYS A 45 -2.41 0.27 -13.90
C LYS A 45 -1.44 0.26 -12.73
N VAL A 46 -1.44 -0.81 -11.94
CA VAL A 46 -0.48 -1.00 -10.82
C VAL A 46 0.98 -0.81 -11.26
N THR A 47 1.31 -1.27 -12.47
CA THR A 47 2.66 -1.18 -13.04
C THR A 47 3.17 0.25 -13.15
N THR A 48 2.29 1.25 -13.26
CA THR A 48 2.68 2.66 -13.32
C THR A 48 3.28 3.12 -11.99
N PHE A 49 2.73 2.66 -10.86
CA PHE A 49 3.21 3.05 -9.53
C PHE A 49 4.46 2.29 -9.12
N LEU A 50 4.58 1.03 -9.55
CA LEU A 50 5.76 0.21 -9.27
C LEU A 50 7.05 0.77 -9.89
N GLN A 51 6.94 1.61 -10.93
CA GLN A 51 8.10 2.28 -11.53
C GLN A 51 8.83 3.20 -10.56
N SER A 52 8.15 3.73 -9.53
CA SER A 52 8.76 4.59 -8.52
C SER A 52 9.66 3.86 -7.54
N GLY A 53 9.62 2.52 -7.50
CA GLY A 53 10.28 1.76 -6.44
C GLY A 53 9.43 1.70 -5.18
N PHE A 54 9.54 0.62 -4.42
CA PHE A 54 9.01 0.58 -3.07
C PHE A 54 9.90 -0.28 -2.17
N SER A 55 9.93 0.03 -0.89
CA SER A 55 10.70 -0.69 0.13
C SER A 55 9.90 -0.85 1.41
N LYS A 56 10.39 -1.65 2.35
CA LYS A 56 9.77 -1.78 3.68
C LYS A 56 9.86 -0.50 4.52
N ILE A 57 10.77 0.42 4.20
CA ILE A 57 11.04 1.60 5.04
C ILE A 57 10.22 2.76 4.48
N ILE A 58 9.18 3.19 5.20
CA ILE A 58 8.24 4.23 4.73
C ILE A 58 8.97 5.49 4.21
N ALA A 59 10.02 5.93 4.90
CA ALA A 59 10.80 7.12 4.51
C ALA A 59 11.48 7.01 3.12
N GLU A 60 11.72 5.80 2.62
CA GLU A 60 12.30 5.56 1.28
C GLU A 60 11.24 5.55 0.17
N ASN A 61 9.95 5.62 0.52
CA ASN A 61 8.83 5.44 -0.40
C ASN A 61 8.16 6.77 -0.83
N SER A 62 8.79 7.93 -0.61
CA SER A 62 8.16 9.25 -0.86
C SER A 62 7.61 9.38 -2.28
N GLU A 63 8.41 9.10 -3.31
CA GLU A 63 8.01 9.17 -4.72
C GLU A 63 6.85 8.23 -5.05
N TYR A 64 6.87 7.01 -4.48
CA TYR A 64 5.81 6.03 -4.64
C TYR A 64 4.51 6.48 -3.98
N ILE A 65 4.59 6.99 -2.75
CA ILE A 65 3.45 7.52 -2.00
C ILE A 65 2.85 8.71 -2.74
N GLU A 66 3.67 9.67 -3.16
CA GLU A 66 3.23 10.85 -3.91
C GLU A 66 2.50 10.46 -5.20
N ASN A 67 3.03 9.50 -5.96
CA ASN A 67 2.39 9.05 -7.19
C ASN A 67 1.05 8.36 -6.94
N VAL A 68 0.96 7.52 -5.91
CA VAL A 68 -0.30 6.85 -5.53
C VAL A 68 -1.33 7.88 -5.07
N VAL A 69 -0.97 8.73 -4.10
CA VAL A 69 -1.87 9.73 -3.51
C VAL A 69 -2.29 10.78 -4.54
N GLY A 70 -1.36 11.26 -5.36
CA GLY A 70 -1.62 12.23 -6.43
C GLY A 70 -2.55 11.70 -7.52
N SER A 71 -2.65 10.36 -7.66
CA SER A 71 -3.60 9.70 -8.57
C SER A 71 -4.94 9.38 -7.91
N GLY A 72 -5.18 9.82 -6.67
CA GLY A 72 -6.40 9.51 -5.90
C GLY A 72 -6.42 8.11 -5.29
N GLY A 73 -5.29 7.41 -5.27
CA GLY A 73 -5.13 6.12 -4.61
C GLY A 73 -4.84 6.23 -3.12
N ILE A 74 -4.80 5.07 -2.47
CA ILE A 74 -4.41 4.89 -1.07
C ILE A 74 -3.34 3.81 -1.00
N VAL A 75 -2.32 4.03 -0.20
CA VAL A 75 -1.34 2.99 0.15
C VAL A 75 -1.27 2.82 1.66
N LEU A 76 -1.28 1.57 2.10
CA LEU A 76 -1.19 1.15 3.50
C LEU A 76 0.10 0.36 3.72
N PHE A 77 0.91 0.83 4.66
CA PHE A 77 2.13 0.19 5.12
C PHE A 77 1.87 -0.48 6.46
N HIS A 78 2.44 -1.67 6.66
CA HIS A 78 2.58 -2.25 7.99
C HIS A 78 3.85 -1.68 8.64
N GLU A 79 3.71 -1.04 9.79
CA GLU A 79 4.82 -0.43 10.54
C GLU A 79 5.00 -1.14 11.87
N GLY A 80 6.26 -1.36 12.26
CA GLY A 80 6.63 -2.00 13.53
C GLY A 80 6.93 -3.51 13.42
N TYR A 81 7.54 -4.04 14.49
CA TYR A 81 7.86 -5.46 14.66
C TYR A 81 6.86 -6.16 15.60
N PHE A 82 6.84 -7.49 15.57
CA PHE A 82 5.87 -8.33 16.30
C PHE A 82 5.90 -8.14 17.82
N ASP A 83 7.02 -7.68 18.40
CA ASP A 83 7.18 -7.41 19.84
C ASP A 83 7.16 -5.92 20.20
N ASP A 84 7.00 -5.05 19.21
CA ASP A 84 7.02 -3.60 19.42
C ASP A 84 5.65 -3.12 19.91
N ARG A 85 5.60 -2.19 20.88
CA ARG A 85 4.30 -1.69 21.38
C ARG A 85 3.56 -0.81 20.38
N ASN A 86 4.23 -0.45 19.28
CA ASN A 86 3.76 0.42 18.22
C ASN A 86 3.59 -0.30 16.88
N THR A 87 3.21 -1.58 16.88
CA THR A 87 2.87 -2.29 15.63
C THR A 87 1.50 -1.83 15.11
N GLY A 88 1.40 -1.53 13.82
CA GLY A 88 0.14 -1.09 13.23
C GLY A 88 0.21 -0.84 11.73
N PHE A 89 -0.75 -0.06 11.24
CA PHE A 89 -0.83 0.33 9.83
C PHE A 89 -0.76 1.84 9.69
N VAL A 90 0.03 2.31 8.73
CA VAL A 90 0.11 3.71 8.32
C VAL A 90 -0.46 3.82 6.91
N GLY A 91 -1.55 4.58 6.77
CA GLY A 91 -2.21 4.84 5.50
C GLY A 91 -1.90 6.23 4.95
N PHE A 92 -1.57 6.31 3.67
CA PHE A 92 -1.41 7.56 2.92
C PHE A 92 -2.50 7.64 1.85
N GLY A 93 -3.23 8.74 1.83
CA GLY A 93 -4.32 8.99 0.90
C GLY A 93 -4.65 10.48 0.85
N GLY A 94 -5.45 10.88 -0.15
CA GLY A 94 -5.96 12.24 -0.21
C GLY A 94 -6.82 12.58 1.01
N LEU A 95 -6.79 13.83 1.46
CA LEU A 95 -7.55 14.30 2.63
C LEU A 95 -9.05 13.98 2.53
N SER A 96 -9.61 14.03 1.33
CA SER A 96 -11.01 13.70 1.04
C SER A 96 -11.40 12.26 1.37
N LEU A 97 -10.43 11.35 1.49
CA LEU A 97 -10.64 9.94 1.83
C LEU A 97 -10.72 9.72 3.35
N ILE A 98 -10.28 10.71 4.15
CA ILE A 98 -10.37 10.70 5.61
C ILE A 98 -11.69 11.34 6.02
N THR A 99 -12.74 10.53 6.18
CA THR A 99 -14.04 11.00 6.68
C THR A 99 -14.10 10.85 8.20
N LYS A 100 -14.80 11.76 8.90
CA LYS A 100 -15.03 11.64 10.36
C LYS A 100 -15.77 10.36 10.73
N ASP A 101 -16.53 9.79 9.80
CA ASP A 101 -17.33 8.58 10.01
C ASP A 101 -16.50 7.28 9.96
N LEU A 102 -15.22 7.34 9.56
CA LEU A 102 -14.33 6.17 9.50
C LEU A 102 -14.08 5.49 10.86
N PHE A 103 -14.19 6.24 11.95
CA PHE A 103 -13.95 5.73 13.31
C PHE A 103 -15.23 5.42 14.08
N GLY A 104 -16.39 5.45 13.42
CA GLY A 104 -17.69 5.30 14.05
C GLY A 104 -18.07 6.52 14.91
N LYS A 105 -19.36 6.66 15.18
CA LYS A 105 -19.85 7.44 16.32
C LYS A 105 -19.70 6.63 17.59
#